data_AF-A0A838S1C3-F1
#
_entry.id   AF-A0A838S1C3-F1
#
_cell.length_a   1.000
_cell.length_b   1.000
_cell.length_c   1.000
_cell.angle_alpha   90.00
_cell.angle_beta   90.00
_cell.angle_gamma   90.00
#
_symmetry.space_group_name_H-M   'P 1'
#
loop_
_entity.id
_entity.type
_entity.pdbx_description
1 polymer ?
#
loop_
_entity_poly.entity_id
_entity_poly.type
_entity_poly.pdbx_seq_one_letter_code
_entity_poly.pdbx_strand_id
1 'polypeptide(L)' 'MDRTSLRRLHVIVLAMVTMTGRVTMLGISRWAEQGGSYRSIQRFYNSVIPWGMVLWLFFKAHLYQPGTEYLLVGDES' A
#
# COMPACT_ATOMS: atom_id res chain seq x y z
N MET A 1 11.57 4.14 1.75
CA MET A 1 11.24 3.29 0.58
C MET A 1 11.83 3.92 -0.66
N ASP A 2 12.29 3.11 -1.61
CA ASP A 2 12.75 3.60 -2.92
C ASP A 2 11.56 3.98 -3.83
N ARG A 3 11.85 4.78 -4.87
CA ARG A 3 10.85 5.29 -5.82
C ARG A 3 10.12 4.19 -6.59
N THR A 4 10.77 3.07 -6.88
CA THR A 4 10.16 1.95 -7.60
C THR A 4 9.14 1.23 -6.71
N SER A 5 9.50 0.98 -5.46
CA SER A 5 8.57 0.37 -4.49
C SER A 5 7.36 1.26 -4.21
N LEU A 6 7.54 2.58 -4.13
CA LEU A 6 6.43 3.54 -3.99
C LEU A 6 5.49 3.51 -5.21
N ARG A 7 6.03 3.50 -6.44
CA ARG A 7 5.21 3.41 -7.65
C ARG A 7 4.41 2.11 -7.71
N ARG A 8 5.02 0.99 -7.30
CA ARG A 8 4.33 -0.31 -7.22
C ARG A 8 3.24 -0.31 -6.15
N LEU A 9 3.51 0.27 -4.98
CA LEU A 9 2.51 0.43 -3.92
C LEU A 9 1.29 1.20 -4.44
N HIS A 10 1.50 2.31 -5.16
CA HIS A 10 0.39 3.09 -5.75
C HIS A 10 -0.48 2.25 -6.69
N VAL A 11 0.14 1.51 -7.62
CA VAL A 11 -0.58 0.62 -8.55
C VAL A 11 -1.34 -0.48 -7.80
N ILE A 12 -0.71 -1.09 -6.80
CA ILE A 12 -1.32 -2.15 -5.99
C ILE A 12 -2.52 -1.59 -5.21
N VAL A 13 -2.39 -0.47 -4.52
CA VAL A 13 -3.48 0.18 -3.78
C VAL A 13 -4.65 0.50 -4.70
N LEU A 14 -4.39 1.10 -5.87
CA LEU A 14 -5.42 1.44 -6.83
C LEU A 14 -6.14 0.18 -7.35
N ALA A 15 -5.41 -0.89 -7.65
CA ALA A 15 -6.00 -2.16 -8.04
C ALA A 15 -6.89 -2.74 -6.93
N MET A 16 -6.40 -2.76 -5.68
CA MET A 16 -7.15 -3.31 -4.56
C MET A 16 -8.46 -2.57 -4.29
N VAL A 17 -8.47 -1.23 -4.43
CA VAL A 17 -9.67 -0.41 -4.19
C VAL A 17 -10.69 -0.54 -5.34
N THR A 18 -10.24 -0.83 -6.56
CA THR A 18 -11.11 -0.88 -7.75
C THR A 18 -11.60 -2.28 -8.12
N MET A 19 -10.84 -3.32 -7.78
CA MET A 19 -11.21 -4.70 -8.04
C MET A 19 -12.41 -5.13 -7.20
N THR A 20 -13.36 -5.81 -7.83
CA THR A 20 -14.47 -6.48 -7.14
C THR A 20 -14.17 -7.97 -6.98
N GLY A 21 -14.61 -8.57 -5.86
CA GLY A 21 -14.36 -9.98 -5.56
C GLY A 21 -12.95 -10.26 -5.04
N ARG A 22 -12.35 -11.39 -5.46
CA ARG A 22 -11.05 -11.83 -4.90
C ARG A 22 -9.88 -10.99 -5.41
N VAL A 23 -9.24 -10.29 -4.49
CA VAL A 23 -7.98 -9.59 -4.72
C VAL A 23 -6.82 -10.58 -4.58
N THR A 24 -6.12 -10.88 -5.68
CA THR A 24 -4.97 -11.79 -5.71
C THR A 24 -3.80 -11.15 -6.46
N MET A 25 -2.56 -11.58 -6.22
CA MET A 25 -1.39 -11.05 -6.96
C MET A 25 -1.54 -11.22 -8.49
N LEU A 26 -2.14 -12.32 -8.95
CA LEU A 26 -2.42 -12.53 -10.37
C LEU A 26 -3.53 -11.60 -10.88
N GLY A 27 -4.58 -11.42 -10.09
CA GLY A 27 -5.64 -10.46 -10.40
C GLY A 27 -5.11 -9.03 -10.52
N ILE A 28 -4.27 -8.59 -9.57
CA ILE A 28 -3.62 -7.28 -9.60
C ILE A 28 -2.70 -7.17 -10.84
N SER A 29 -1.95 -8.23 -11.18
CA SER A 29 -1.09 -8.20 -12.38
C SER A 29 -1.89 -8.06 -13.68
N ARG A 30 -3.07 -8.67 -13.75
CA ARG A 30 -3.96 -8.56 -14.91
C ARG A 30 -4.58 -7.18 -14.98
N TRP A 31 -5.04 -6.66 -13.85
CA TRP A 31 -5.61 -5.31 -13.75
C TRP A 31 -4.58 -4.23 -14.09
N ALA A 32 -3.34 -4.40 -13.64
CA ALA A 32 -2.29 -3.42 -13.85
C ALA A 32 -1.78 -3.38 -15.30
N GLU A 33 -2.09 -4.37 -16.14
CA GLU A 33 -1.58 -4.52 -17.50
C GLU A 33 -0.05 -4.26 -17.57
N GLN A 34 0.39 -3.22 -18.31
CA GLN A 34 1.79 -2.80 -18.42
C GLN A 34 2.34 -2.11 -17.16
N GLY A 35 1.47 -1.78 -16.20
CA GLY A 35 1.78 -1.14 -14.92
C GLY A 35 2.41 -2.07 -13.87
N GLY A 36 2.39 -3.39 -14.08
CA GLY A 36 3.06 -4.32 -13.17
C GLY A 36 2.90 -5.79 -13.55
N SER A 37 4.00 -6.42 -13.96
CA SER A 37 4.04 -7.87 -14.14
C SER A 37 3.85 -8.62 -12.82
N TYR A 38 3.36 -9.85 -12.88
CA TYR A 38 3.20 -10.72 -11.72
C TYR A 38 4.49 -10.79 -10.88
N ARG A 39 5.64 -10.95 -11.54
CA ARG A 39 6.96 -10.97 -10.87
C ARG A 39 7.28 -9.66 -10.13
N SER A 40 6.83 -8.52 -10.64
CA SER A 40 7.04 -7.22 -9.99
C SER A 40 6.17 -7.08 -8.74
N ILE A 41 4.91 -7.53 -8.81
CA ILE A 41 3.98 -7.56 -7.68
C ILE A 41 4.48 -8.54 -6.63
N GLN A 42 4.85 -9.74 -7.04
CA GLN A 42 5.46 -10.74 -6.17
C GLN A 42 6.71 -10.18 -5.47
N ARG A 43 7.61 -9.51 -6.20
CA ARG A 43 8.77 -8.86 -5.58
C ARG A 43 8.36 -7.83 -4.53
N PHE A 44 7.34 -7.01 -4.81
CA PHE A 44 6.84 -6.03 -3.85
C PHE A 44 6.34 -6.68 -2.55
N TYR A 45 5.53 -7.74 -2.65
CA TYR A 45 5.01 -8.46 -1.47
C TYR A 45 6.09 -9.20 -0.68
N ASN A 46 7.23 -9.53 -1.30
CA ASN A 46 8.37 -10.13 -0.63
C ASN A 46 9.41 -9.09 -0.13
N SER A 47 9.19 -7.80 -0.38
CA SER A 47 10.07 -6.75 0.12
C SER A 47 9.76 -6.45 1.58
N VAL A 48 10.81 -6.25 2.39
CA VAL A 48 10.65 -5.69 3.74
C VAL A 48 10.25 -4.23 3.63
N ILE A 49 9.05 -3.90 4.11
CA ILE A 49 8.53 -2.53 4.14
C ILE A 49 8.39 -2.12 5.61
N PRO A 50 8.96 -0.97 6.03
CA PRO A 50 8.78 -0.44 7.37
C PRO A 50 7.38 0.18 7.51
N TRP A 51 6.36 -0.67 7.59
CA TRP A 51 4.94 -0.27 7.54
C TRP A 51 4.57 0.80 8.57
N GLY A 52 5.08 0.69 9.80
CA GLY A 52 4.84 1.72 10.84
C GLY A 52 5.28 3.12 10.39
N MET A 53 6.44 3.23 9.73
CA MET A 53 6.92 4.51 9.22
C MET A 53 6.09 5.00 8.02
N VAL A 54 5.70 4.10 7.12
CA VAL A 54 4.84 4.44 5.97
C VAL A 54 3.49 4.98 6.44
N LEU A 55 2.83 4.28 7.36
CA LEU A 55 1.54 4.69 7.93
C LEU A 55 1.66 6.00 8.71
N TRP A 56 2.72 6.17 9.50
CA TRP A 56 2.98 7.43 10.20
C TRP A 56 3.18 8.61 9.25
N LEU A 57 3.97 8.44 8.18
CA LEU A 57 4.16 9.49 7.19
C LEU A 57 2.87 9.82 6.44
N PHE A 58 2.07 8.80 6.07
CA PHE A 58 0.76 9.01 5.46
C PHE A 58 -0.17 9.82 6.38
N PHE A 59 -0.24 9.44 7.66
CA PHE A 59 -1.01 10.15 8.66
C PHE A 59 -0.57 11.62 8.75
N LYS A 60 0.72 11.87 8.95
CA LYS A 60 1.24 13.25 9.05
C LYS A 60 1.01 14.08 7.80
N ALA A 61 1.09 13.48 6.61
CA ALA A 61 0.98 14.20 5.35
C ALA A 61 -0.48 14.49 4.95
N HIS A 62 -1.42 13.62 5.31
CA HIS A 62 -2.78 13.67 4.75
C HIS A 62 -3.91 13.69 5.79
N LEU A 63 -3.66 13.28 7.04
CA LEU A 63 -4.70 13.13 8.06
C LEU A 63 -4.49 14.04 9.28
N TYR A 64 -3.25 14.46 9.56
CA TYR A 64 -2.94 15.32 10.68
C TYR A 64 -3.54 16.72 10.51
N GLN A 65 -4.20 17.18 11.57
CA GLN A 65 -4.85 18.49 11.67
C GLN A 65 -4.41 19.12 13.00
N PRO A 66 -3.87 20.35 12.98
CA PRO A 66 -3.47 21.04 14.19
C PRO A 66 -4.66 21.25 15.14
N GLY A 67 -4.43 21.02 16.44
CA GLY A 67 -5.45 21.21 17.48
C GLY A 67 -6.46 20.07 17.61
N THR A 68 -6.36 19.04 16.77
CA THR A 68 -7.15 17.81 16.90
C THR A 68 -6.45 16.82 17.82
N GLU A 69 -7.19 16.27 18.78
CA GLU A 69 -6.72 15.16 19.60
C GLU A 69 -6.80 13.84 18.82
N TYR A 70 -5.73 13.05 18.87
CA TYR A 70 -5.65 11.75 18.21
C TYR A 70 -5.33 10.67 19.24
N LEU A 71 -6.04 9.55 19.16
CA LEU A 71 -5.80 8.38 19.99
C LEU A 71 -4.96 7.36 19.22
N LEU A 72 -3.81 6.98 19.78
CA LEU A 72 -3.04 5.83 19.30
C LEU A 72 -3.56 4.58 20.03
N VAL A 73 -4.34 3.78 19.33
CA VAL A 73 -4.92 2.55 19.87
C VAL A 73 -4.16 1.35 19.30
N GLY A 74 -3.69 0.47 20.18
CA GLY A 74 -3.18 -0.85 19.83
C GLY A 74 -4.15 -1.92 20.32
N ASP A 75 -4.26 -3.00 19.55
CA ASP A 75 -4.91 -4.24 19.99
C ASP A 75 -3.89 -5.36 19.82
N GLU A 76 -3.77 -6.22 20.83
CA GLU A 76 -2.92 -7.40 20.78
C GLU A 76 -3.79 -8.60 20.39
N SER A 77 -3.47 -9.24 19.26
CA SER A 77 -4.11 -10.50 18.82
C SER A 77 -3.34 -11.72 19.29
#